data_AF-M6VDJ8-F1
#
_entry.id   AF-M6VDJ8-F1
#
_cell.length_a   1.000
_cell.length_b   1.000
_cell.length_c   1.000
_cell.angle_alpha   90.00
_cell.angle_beta   90.00
_cell.angle_gamma   90.00
#
_symmetry.space_group_name_H-M   'P 1'
#
loop_
_entity.id
_entity.type
_entity.pdbx_description
1 polymer ?
#
loop_
_entity_poly.entity_id
_entity_poly.type
_entity_poly.pdbx_seq_one_letter_code
_entity_poly.pdbx_strand_id
1 'polypeptide(L)'
;MKENHNILNLPRDLVEDLQTGRRIKTKSQGWFDIASIEEVQWRSVKIGPFTTKEDGQYYTNSVGLIKNSEAYDDCPEILVWLPRLGLYGTWDSSHDELHTFPNQTWTSMKSNLVPFIEAQWGSYKGNNKIKHETLESANTYAEAFDFIPYNLKETVKNIPDKRLTEFLKKYETAILRHPDIYALDDAYFALAESYFRLGQNDSEGEKNWKEKFLQILSYYPEGRFHHERAAAEMCVWASPEFGLEVFKNLLEKDKRQPEYAGGADLVSALLIHHPDWRKSILELSKVKENTIGVLRSSEVAKRRALTSGDSLNVKLKQNAKAMEAVTELISQIDEIVLSAASGEFSDQDVHISRHKKVADRIAQGWEYLRKKKYSKVEELLGSIFADYEHDAEALFLEARFFWLRSDSPEEGMKRAEKNLLLAAKGDLVGRSRLHNLIGCALDEMGKLKEAIEPFKKAEELSPKDSIYSANLAEIHWKLENKTLAVRYAKKAKNMGDKSPIVETILKDTAKK
;
A
#
# COMPACT_ATOMS: atom_id res chain seq x y z
N MET A 1 -2.26 -2.91 30.61
CA MET A 1 -1.29 -1.98 31.23
C MET A 1 -1.49 -1.86 32.75
N LYS A 2 -1.29 -2.94 33.52
CA LYS A 2 -1.31 -2.88 35.00
C LYS A 2 -0.12 -3.56 35.68
N GLU A 3 0.85 -4.05 34.91
CA GLU A 3 2.06 -4.68 35.45
C GLU A 3 3.27 -3.90 34.97
N ASN A 4 3.73 -2.94 35.78
CA ASN A 4 5.14 -2.55 35.93
C ASN A 4 5.34 -1.34 36.86
N HIS A 5 4.62 -1.30 37.99
CA HIS A 5 4.93 -0.32 39.05
C HIS A 5 6.35 -0.49 39.64
N ASN A 6 7.04 -1.60 39.36
CA ASN A 6 8.44 -1.85 39.76
C ASN A 6 9.51 -1.37 38.75
N ILE A 7 9.15 -0.94 37.52
CA ILE A 7 10.12 -0.42 36.52
C ILE A 7 10.20 1.12 36.54
N LEU A 8 9.25 1.79 37.20
CA LEU A 8 9.08 3.23 37.08
C LEU A 8 10.26 4.03 37.66
N ASN A 9 10.90 3.49 38.72
CA ASN A 9 11.98 4.11 39.49
C ASN A 9 11.86 5.64 39.58
N LEU A 10 10.63 6.14 39.76
CA LEU A 10 10.37 7.58 39.78
C LEU A 10 10.91 8.12 41.09
N PRO A 11 11.69 9.22 41.06
CA PRO A 11 12.17 9.83 42.28
C PRO A 11 11.01 10.23 43.18
N ARG A 12 11.11 9.92 44.47
CA ARG A 12 10.02 10.17 45.43
C ARG A 12 9.64 11.65 45.48
N ASP A 13 10.63 12.54 45.39
CA ASP A 13 10.42 13.98 45.41
C ASP A 13 9.72 14.51 44.14
N LEU A 14 9.88 13.83 42.99
CA LEU A 14 9.10 14.08 41.78
C LEU A 14 7.63 13.71 41.98
N VAL A 15 7.36 12.50 42.49
CA VAL A 15 6.01 11.98 42.71
C VAL A 15 5.22 12.83 43.71
N GLU A 16 5.86 13.24 44.80
CA GLU A 16 5.24 14.08 45.82
C GLU A 16 4.87 15.48 45.29
N ASP A 17 5.64 16.02 44.35
CA ASP A 17 5.41 17.37 43.79
C ASP A 17 4.45 17.39 42.60
N LEU A 18 4.45 16.35 41.76
CA LEU A 18 3.63 16.27 40.55
C LEU A 18 2.24 15.66 40.76
N GLN A 19 1.68 15.74 41.97
CA GLN A 19 0.26 15.41 42.18
C GLN A 19 -0.67 16.26 41.31
N THR A 20 -0.26 17.49 41.00
CA THR A 20 -0.94 18.38 40.05
C THR A 20 0.06 18.91 39.02
N GLY A 21 -0.38 18.95 37.76
CA GLY A 21 0.37 19.60 36.68
C GLY A 21 0.43 21.12 36.87
N ARG A 22 1.35 21.79 36.17
CA ARG A 22 1.48 23.25 36.21
C ARG A 22 2.07 23.83 34.93
N ARG A 23 1.64 25.03 34.58
CA ARG A 23 2.19 25.77 33.43
C ARG A 23 3.46 26.52 33.80
N ILE A 24 4.45 26.45 32.93
CA ILE A 24 5.71 27.19 32.99
C ILE A 24 5.80 28.07 31.76
N LYS A 25 6.08 29.36 31.97
CA LYS A 25 6.36 30.30 30.88
C LYS A 25 7.86 30.49 30.76
N THR A 26 8.36 30.35 29.55
CA THR A 26 9.77 30.50 29.22
C THR A 26 10.01 31.85 28.54
N LYS A 27 11.28 32.19 28.31
CA LYS A 27 11.63 33.48 27.68
C LYS A 27 11.68 33.38 26.16
N SER A 28 11.96 32.19 25.63
CA SER A 28 12.24 32.02 24.20
C SER A 28 11.29 31.06 23.49
N GLN A 29 10.73 30.06 24.20
CA GLN A 29 9.96 28.96 23.60
C GLN A 29 8.49 28.93 24.03
N GLY A 30 7.95 30.05 24.50
CA GLY A 30 6.54 30.12 24.90
C GLY A 30 6.25 29.43 26.23
N TRP A 31 5.12 28.73 26.34
CA TRP A 31 4.72 27.99 27.54
C TRP A 31 4.81 26.46 27.39
N PHE A 32 5.04 25.79 28.52
CA PHE A 32 5.03 24.33 28.66
C PHE A 32 4.17 23.94 29.85
N ASP A 33 3.30 22.95 29.66
CA ASP A 33 2.55 22.35 30.76
C ASP A 33 3.32 21.13 31.28
N ILE A 34 3.70 21.17 32.55
CA ILE A 34 4.25 20.01 33.25
C ILE A 34 3.10 19.05 33.53
N ALA A 35 3.29 17.78 33.16
CA ALA A 35 2.35 16.70 33.40
C ALA A 35 2.13 16.47 34.91
N SER A 36 0.90 16.14 35.30
CA SER A 36 0.69 15.47 36.58
C SER A 36 1.27 14.05 36.54
N ILE A 37 1.41 13.42 37.70
CA ILE A 37 1.91 12.05 37.80
C ILE A 37 1.03 11.03 37.06
N GLU A 38 -0.25 11.32 36.87
CA GLU A 38 -1.18 10.48 36.10
C GLU A 38 -1.09 10.75 34.59
N GLU A 39 -0.46 11.85 34.20
CA GLU A 39 -0.35 12.32 32.82
C GLU A 39 1.05 12.13 32.22
N VAL A 40 2.05 11.71 33.02
CA VAL A 40 3.41 11.48 32.51
C VAL A 40 3.40 10.40 31.43
N GLN A 41 4.17 10.64 30.37
CA GLN A 41 4.23 9.73 29.23
C GLN A 41 5.46 8.84 29.29
N TRP A 42 5.25 7.54 29.06
CA TRP A 42 6.31 6.53 29.02
C TRP A 42 6.74 6.34 27.58
N ARG A 43 7.97 6.73 27.29
CA ARG A 43 8.49 6.82 25.92
C ARG A 43 9.87 6.18 25.84
N SER A 44 10.46 6.26 24.65
CA SER A 44 11.87 5.91 24.45
C SER A 44 12.55 7.03 23.70
N VAL A 45 13.74 7.42 24.16
CA VAL A 45 14.58 8.37 23.44
C VAL A 45 15.56 7.60 22.55
N LYS A 46 15.71 8.10 21.33
CA LYS A 46 16.64 7.59 20.32
C LYS A 46 17.90 8.46 20.35
N ILE A 47 19.07 7.85 20.49
CA ILE A 47 20.33 8.59 20.64
C ILE A 47 21.46 8.01 19.78
N GLY A 48 22.36 8.88 19.32
CA GLY A 48 23.47 8.50 18.45
C GLY A 48 23.05 8.33 16.98
N PRO A 49 23.71 7.47 16.19
CA PRO A 49 24.94 6.76 16.52
C PRO A 49 26.05 7.74 16.92
N PHE A 50 26.92 7.33 17.83
CA PHE A 50 28.01 8.19 18.32
C PHE A 50 29.19 8.23 17.35
N THR A 51 29.31 7.22 16.48
CA THR A 51 30.33 7.19 15.43
C THR A 51 29.76 6.75 14.09
N THR A 52 30.36 7.19 12.99
CA THR A 52 29.95 6.77 11.62
C THR A 52 30.21 5.30 11.30
N LYS A 53 30.82 4.54 12.23
CA LYS A 53 31.09 3.10 12.08
C LYS A 53 30.00 2.22 12.69
N GLU A 54 29.11 2.80 13.50
CA GLU A 54 28.02 2.08 14.14
C GLU A 54 26.88 1.90 13.13
N ASP A 55 26.52 0.64 12.87
CA ASP A 55 25.42 0.27 11.98
C ASP A 55 24.14 -0.01 12.79
N GLY A 56 23.73 1.00 13.56
CA GLY A 56 22.57 0.92 14.42
C GLY A 56 22.45 2.12 15.32
N GLN A 57 21.47 2.06 16.21
CA GLN A 57 21.03 3.17 17.01
C GLN A 57 20.85 2.74 18.46
N TYR A 58 21.11 3.66 19.40
CA TYR A 58 20.87 3.42 20.81
C TYR A 58 19.51 3.94 21.24
N TYR A 59 18.88 3.22 22.16
CA TYR A 59 17.60 3.60 22.75
C TYR A 59 17.66 3.50 24.28
N THR A 60 16.94 4.39 24.96
CA THR A 60 16.60 4.20 26.38
C THR A 60 15.19 4.63 26.71
N ASN A 61 14.61 3.96 27.71
CA ASN A 61 13.33 4.36 28.25
C ASN A 61 13.44 5.74 28.90
N SER A 62 12.39 6.53 28.72
CA SER A 62 12.23 7.85 29.32
C SER A 62 10.83 7.99 29.91
N VAL A 63 10.72 8.84 30.91
CA VAL A 63 9.46 9.36 31.43
C VAL A 63 9.41 10.83 31.06
N GLY A 64 8.60 11.16 30.07
CA GLY A 64 8.38 12.52 29.64
C GLY A 64 7.51 13.28 30.64
N LEU A 65 8.00 14.44 31.06
CA LEU A 65 7.40 15.27 32.11
C LEU A 65 6.64 16.47 31.54
N ILE A 66 6.70 16.69 30.23
CA ILE A 66 5.90 17.71 29.54
C ILE A 66 4.63 17.06 29.02
N LYS A 67 3.47 17.68 29.27
CA LYS A 67 2.18 17.23 28.74
C LYS A 67 1.93 17.80 27.35
N ASN A 68 2.17 19.10 27.19
CA ASN A 68 2.02 19.82 25.94
C ASN A 68 2.77 21.16 26.01
N SER A 69 3.03 21.74 24.85
CA SER A 69 3.75 23.00 24.72
C SER A 69 3.13 23.91 23.66
N GLU A 70 3.46 25.20 23.71
CA GLU A 70 2.97 26.19 22.75
C GLU A 70 3.53 25.97 21.34
N ALA A 71 4.80 25.59 21.24
CA ALA A 71 5.54 25.55 19.98
C ALA A 71 5.76 24.13 19.42
N TYR A 72 5.61 23.09 20.24
CA TYR A 72 5.98 21.71 19.88
C TYR A 72 4.87 20.68 20.16
N ASP A 73 3.65 21.14 20.50
CA ASP A 73 2.50 20.29 20.81
C ASP A 73 2.86 19.16 21.81
N ASP A 74 2.65 17.89 21.43
CA ASP A 74 2.92 16.68 22.21
C ASP A 74 4.39 16.24 22.04
N CYS A 75 5.28 16.88 22.80
CA CYS A 75 6.69 16.51 22.89
C CYS A 75 7.10 16.34 24.36
N PRO A 76 6.73 15.19 24.97
CA PRO A 76 6.89 14.98 26.40
C PRO A 76 8.36 14.87 26.82
N GLU A 77 9.26 14.57 25.88
CA GLU A 77 10.69 14.36 26.14
C GLU A 77 11.55 15.64 26.20
N ILE A 78 10.93 16.81 26.06
CA ILE A 78 11.60 18.11 26.29
C ILE A 78 12.15 18.18 27.72
N LEU A 79 11.51 17.52 28.69
CA LEU A 79 12.07 17.28 30.01
C LEU A 79 11.77 15.84 30.42
N VAL A 80 12.80 15.05 30.70
CA VAL A 80 12.67 13.61 30.98
C VAL A 80 13.29 13.21 32.31
N TRP A 81 12.70 12.18 32.91
CA TRP A 81 13.40 11.27 33.81
C TRP A 81 13.86 10.03 33.04
N LEU A 82 15.09 9.58 33.26
CA LEU A 82 15.70 8.43 32.60
C LEU A 82 15.93 7.31 33.62
N PRO A 83 14.99 6.36 33.78
CA PRO A 83 14.99 5.41 34.91
C PRO A 83 16.24 4.54 35.01
N ARG A 84 16.81 4.16 33.86
CA ARG A 84 18.01 3.30 33.77
C ARG A 84 19.31 4.05 34.01
N LEU A 85 19.31 5.37 33.81
CA LEU A 85 20.45 6.24 34.11
C LEU A 85 20.36 6.79 35.54
N GLY A 86 19.14 6.89 36.09
CA GLY A 86 18.90 7.56 37.37
C GLY A 86 19.11 9.08 37.29
N LEU A 87 18.85 9.67 36.12
CA LEU A 87 19.12 11.09 35.83
C LEU A 87 17.93 11.78 35.18
N TYR A 88 17.84 13.10 35.38
CA TYR A 88 17.01 13.96 34.56
C TYR A 88 17.76 14.40 33.30
N GLY A 89 17.02 14.76 32.26
CA GLY A 89 17.61 15.26 31.02
C GLY A 89 16.61 15.94 30.11
N THR A 90 17.07 16.29 28.92
CA THR A 90 16.26 16.77 27.79
C THR A 90 16.75 16.08 26.52
N TRP A 91 15.83 15.77 25.61
CA TRP A 91 16.13 15.10 24.34
C TRP A 91 15.91 16.06 23.18
N ASP A 92 16.96 16.27 22.38
CA ASP A 92 16.88 16.95 21.08
C ASP A 92 16.61 15.90 20.00
N SER A 93 15.33 15.79 19.62
CA SER A 93 14.88 14.85 18.59
C SER A 93 15.34 15.21 17.17
N SER A 94 15.81 16.44 16.94
CA SER A 94 16.31 16.88 15.63
C SER A 94 17.73 16.40 15.37
N HIS A 95 18.52 16.21 16.44
CA HIS A 95 19.90 15.77 16.37
C HIS A 95 20.14 14.39 17.00
N ASP A 96 19.09 13.74 17.53
CA ASP A 96 19.18 12.50 18.30
C ASP A 96 20.18 12.63 19.48
N GLU A 97 20.20 13.79 20.12
CA GLU A 97 21.10 14.11 21.24
C GLU A 97 20.35 14.07 22.56
N LEU A 98 20.97 13.44 23.57
CA LEU A 98 20.46 13.43 24.93
C LEU A 98 21.39 14.24 25.83
N HIS A 99 20.85 15.32 26.39
CA HIS A 99 21.52 16.13 27.39
C HIS A 99 21.07 15.69 28.77
N THR A 100 22.01 15.26 29.60
CA THR A 100 21.73 14.82 30.98
C THR A 100 22.05 15.92 31.97
N PHE A 101 21.43 15.87 33.15
CA PHE A 101 21.63 16.81 34.25
C PHE A 101 22.26 16.12 35.46
N PRO A 102 23.60 15.90 35.47
CA PRO A 102 24.28 15.25 36.58
C PRO A 102 24.12 16.00 37.90
N ASN A 103 24.01 15.24 38.99
CA ASN A 103 23.88 15.76 40.36
C ASN A 103 22.64 16.63 40.61
N GLN A 104 21.60 16.53 39.77
CA GLN A 104 20.32 17.20 39.98
C GLN A 104 19.27 16.22 40.53
N THR A 105 18.45 16.71 41.45
CA THR A 105 17.21 16.06 41.92
C THR A 105 16.00 16.91 41.54
N TRP A 106 14.79 16.34 41.57
CA TRP A 106 13.58 17.14 41.34
C TRP A 106 13.49 18.31 42.31
N THR A 107 13.80 18.08 43.58
CA THR A 107 13.82 19.11 44.62
C THR A 107 14.75 20.28 44.27
N SER A 108 15.91 20.00 43.68
CA SER A 108 16.84 21.06 43.24
C SER A 108 16.32 21.82 42.02
N MET A 109 15.62 21.14 41.10
CA MET A 109 15.18 21.70 39.83
C MET A 109 13.85 22.47 39.92
N LYS A 110 12.91 22.00 40.76
CA LYS A 110 11.50 22.42 40.72
C LYS A 110 11.25 23.89 41.02
N SER A 111 12.17 24.55 41.72
CA SER A 111 12.11 25.98 42.02
C SER A 111 12.25 26.85 40.77
N ASN A 112 12.96 26.36 39.74
CA ASN A 112 13.12 27.02 38.45
C ASN A 112 13.47 26.01 37.35
N LEU A 113 12.45 25.49 36.66
CA LEU A 113 12.60 24.46 35.63
C LEU A 113 12.98 25.01 34.24
N VAL A 114 12.86 26.33 34.02
CA VAL A 114 13.06 26.94 32.70
C VAL A 114 14.46 26.66 32.12
N PRO A 115 15.57 26.75 32.89
CA PRO A 115 16.90 26.43 32.37
C PRO A 115 17.08 24.98 31.92
N PHE A 116 16.32 24.05 32.48
CA PHE A 116 16.36 22.63 32.13
C PHE A 116 15.52 22.33 30.90
N ILE A 117 14.35 22.94 30.80
CA ILE A 117 13.47 22.85 29.63
C ILE A 117 14.18 23.43 28.40
N GLU A 118 14.76 24.63 28.50
CA GLU A 118 15.39 25.25 27.33
C GLU A 118 16.83 24.78 27.05
N ALA A 119 17.33 23.78 27.78
CA ALA A 119 18.74 23.37 27.70
C ALA A 119 19.14 22.88 26.29
N GLN A 120 18.22 22.22 25.58
CA GLN A 120 18.45 21.70 24.24
C GLN A 120 18.64 22.80 23.17
N TRP A 121 18.17 24.03 23.41
CA TRP A 121 18.29 25.15 22.46
C TRP A 121 19.44 26.12 22.78
N GLY A 122 20.26 25.85 23.78
CA GLY A 122 21.46 26.64 24.11
C GLY A 122 21.18 28.09 24.55
N SER A 123 19.95 28.40 25.00
CA SER A 123 19.47 29.77 25.25
C SER A 123 20.03 30.42 26.53
N TYR A 124 20.61 29.65 27.46
CA TYR A 124 21.03 30.13 28.78
C TYR A 124 22.53 30.46 28.87
N LYS A 125 22.85 31.73 29.17
CA LYS A 125 24.23 32.26 29.38
C LYS A 125 24.43 32.85 30.78
N GLY A 126 25.68 32.92 31.23
CA GLY A 126 26.06 33.55 32.50
C GLY A 126 25.60 32.77 33.74
N ASN A 127 25.19 33.47 34.81
CA ASN A 127 24.82 32.88 36.11
C ASN A 127 23.60 31.94 36.07
N ASN A 128 22.84 31.91 34.97
CA ASN A 128 21.68 31.04 34.79
C ASN A 128 21.97 29.80 33.94
N LYS A 129 23.23 29.60 33.50
CA LYS A 129 23.64 28.41 32.75
C LYS A 129 23.64 27.20 33.67
N ILE A 130 22.83 26.18 33.35
CA ILE A 130 22.91 24.90 34.04
C ILE A 130 24.07 24.08 33.50
N LYS A 131 24.68 23.27 34.38
CA LYS A 131 25.62 22.24 33.95
C LYS A 131 24.81 21.05 33.42
N HIS A 132 24.86 20.84 32.11
CA HIS A 132 24.37 19.63 31.46
C HIS A 132 25.52 18.98 30.70
N GLU A 133 25.39 17.69 30.45
CA GLU A 133 26.36 16.90 29.69
C GLU A 133 25.64 16.24 28.52
N THR A 134 26.03 16.59 27.28
CA THR A 134 25.60 15.87 26.08
C THR A 134 26.28 14.52 26.08
N LEU A 135 25.49 13.47 25.90
CA LEU A 135 26.04 12.12 25.85
C LEU A 135 26.76 11.90 24.52
N GLU A 136 28.07 11.63 24.57
CA GLU A 136 28.92 11.39 23.39
C GLU A 136 29.27 9.90 23.19
N SER A 137 28.91 9.03 24.13
CA SER A 137 29.07 7.57 23.99
C SER A 137 28.13 6.81 24.93
N ALA A 138 27.80 5.56 24.58
CA ALA A 138 27.04 4.67 25.46
C ALA A 138 27.87 4.14 26.65
N ASN A 139 29.21 4.20 26.59
CA ASN A 139 30.10 3.53 27.55
C ASN A 139 29.91 3.98 29.00
N THR A 140 29.60 5.27 29.20
CA THR A 140 29.39 5.85 30.54
C THR A 140 28.21 5.18 31.27
N TYR A 141 27.21 4.72 30.54
CA TYR A 141 26.02 4.04 31.06
C TYR A 141 25.68 2.81 30.20
N ALA A 142 26.64 1.90 30.02
CA ALA A 142 26.53 0.82 29.03
C ALA A 142 25.26 -0.05 29.21
N GLU A 143 24.88 -0.35 30.45
CA GLU A 143 23.69 -1.17 30.78
C GLU A 143 22.36 -0.39 30.63
N ALA A 144 22.43 0.94 30.46
CA ALA A 144 21.25 1.79 30.36
C ALA A 144 20.77 1.99 28.92
N PHE A 145 21.46 1.44 27.93
CA PHE A 145 21.14 1.62 26.51
C PHE A 145 20.98 0.29 25.78
N ASP A 146 20.03 0.28 24.86
CA ASP A 146 19.79 -0.81 23.94
C ASP A 146 20.29 -0.44 22.55
N PHE A 147 21.30 -1.15 22.06
CA PHE A 147 21.77 -0.98 20.68
C PHE A 147 20.96 -1.85 19.73
N ILE A 148 20.27 -1.22 18.77
CA ILE A 148 19.42 -1.89 17.78
C ILE A 148 19.99 -1.61 16.39
N PRO A 149 20.48 -2.65 15.67
CA PRO A 149 20.97 -2.51 14.29
C PRO A 149 19.88 -2.08 13.29
N TYR A 150 20.27 -1.37 12.23
CA TYR A 150 19.31 -0.90 11.22
C TYR A 150 18.79 -2.02 10.29
N ASN A 151 19.59 -3.06 10.05
CA ASN A 151 19.35 -4.08 9.02
C ASN A 151 18.81 -5.42 9.56
N LEU A 152 18.07 -5.39 10.68
CA LEU A 152 17.59 -6.61 11.33
C LEU A 152 16.62 -7.42 10.46
N LYS A 153 15.80 -6.77 9.65
CA LYS A 153 14.88 -7.43 8.72
C LYS A 153 15.61 -8.25 7.66
N GLU A 154 16.57 -7.63 6.96
CA GLU A 154 17.43 -8.33 6.00
C GLU A 154 18.25 -9.42 6.69
N THR A 155 18.69 -9.18 7.93
CA THR A 155 19.38 -10.19 8.73
C THR A 155 18.50 -11.41 8.94
N VAL A 156 17.28 -11.23 9.48
CA VAL A 156 16.36 -12.34 9.74
C VAL A 156 16.03 -13.10 8.46
N LYS A 157 15.71 -12.39 7.38
CA LYS A 157 15.42 -12.99 6.08
C LYS A 157 16.51 -13.95 5.58
N ASN A 158 17.77 -13.68 5.89
CA ASN A 158 18.92 -14.44 5.37
C ASN A 158 19.50 -15.46 6.37
N ILE A 159 19.18 -15.40 7.66
CA ILE A 159 19.68 -16.39 8.63
C ILE A 159 18.89 -17.70 8.57
N PRO A 160 19.54 -18.87 8.75
CA PRO A 160 18.83 -20.15 8.84
C PRO A 160 17.98 -20.26 10.12
N ASP A 161 16.88 -21.02 10.06
CA ASP A 161 15.93 -21.18 11.19
C ASP A 161 16.60 -21.59 12.51
N LYS A 162 17.59 -22.50 12.45
CA LYS A 162 18.36 -22.96 13.62
C LYS A 162 19.10 -21.85 14.39
N ARG A 163 19.29 -20.67 13.79
CA ARG A 163 19.96 -19.51 14.41
C ARG A 163 18.98 -18.44 14.89
N LEU A 164 17.67 -18.58 14.63
CA LEU A 164 16.67 -17.61 15.07
C LEU A 164 16.59 -17.51 16.60
N THR A 165 16.79 -18.61 17.32
CA THR A 165 16.83 -18.57 18.80
C THR A 165 18.03 -17.77 19.33
N GLU A 166 19.19 -17.80 18.65
CA GLU A 166 20.34 -16.95 19.01
C GLU A 166 20.03 -15.47 18.74
N PHE A 167 19.38 -15.19 17.61
CA PHE A 167 18.93 -13.85 17.25
C PHE A 167 17.97 -13.27 18.30
N LEU A 168 16.93 -14.03 18.68
CA LEU A 168 15.96 -13.60 19.69
C LEU A 168 16.64 -13.37 21.05
N LYS A 169 17.50 -14.29 21.50
CA LYS A 169 18.28 -14.11 22.74
C LYS A 169 19.10 -12.82 22.75
N LYS A 170 19.56 -12.36 21.59
CA LYS A 170 20.38 -11.15 21.47
C LYS A 170 19.56 -9.86 21.43
N TYR A 171 18.41 -9.85 20.75
CA TYR A 171 17.72 -8.58 20.42
C TYR A 171 16.28 -8.47 20.93
N GLU A 172 15.61 -9.58 21.25
CA GLU A 172 14.17 -9.58 21.59
C GLU A 172 13.88 -8.65 22.77
N THR A 173 14.57 -8.82 23.90
CA THR A 173 14.33 -8.00 25.09
C THR A 173 14.68 -6.52 24.85
N ALA A 174 15.74 -6.24 24.07
CA ALA A 174 16.15 -4.87 23.77
C ALA A 174 15.08 -4.14 22.96
N ILE A 175 14.56 -4.75 21.90
CA ILE A 175 13.53 -4.17 21.04
C ILE A 175 12.19 -4.05 21.80
N LEU A 176 11.80 -5.08 22.57
CA LEU A 176 10.54 -5.08 23.32
C LEU A 176 10.51 -4.08 24.49
N ARG A 177 11.62 -3.43 24.84
CA ARG A 177 11.59 -2.31 25.80
C ARG A 177 11.12 -1.01 25.16
N HIS A 178 11.03 -0.94 23.83
CA HIS A 178 10.80 0.30 23.09
C HIS A 178 9.58 0.16 22.18
N PRO A 179 8.34 0.10 22.71
CA PRO A 179 7.11 0.14 21.89
C PRO A 179 6.85 1.55 21.32
N ASP A 180 6.01 1.63 20.27
CA ASP A 180 5.53 2.87 19.66
C ASP A 180 6.65 3.76 19.08
N ILE A 181 7.71 3.14 18.56
CA ILE A 181 8.84 3.85 17.93
C ILE A 181 8.83 3.61 16.42
N TYR A 182 8.52 4.65 15.66
CA TYR A 182 8.48 4.60 14.18
C TYR A 182 9.80 4.08 13.56
N ALA A 183 10.95 4.47 14.10
CA ALA A 183 12.26 4.05 13.59
C ALA A 183 12.54 2.54 13.79
N LEU A 184 11.73 1.83 14.57
CA LEU A 184 11.89 0.40 14.86
C LEU A 184 10.95 -0.51 14.05
N ASP A 185 10.25 0.02 13.03
CA ASP A 185 9.34 -0.72 12.14
C ASP A 185 9.96 -2.04 11.63
N ASP A 186 11.16 -1.97 11.04
CA ASP A 186 11.88 -3.15 10.53
C ASP A 186 12.38 -4.08 11.64
N ALA A 187 12.66 -3.56 12.84
CA ALA A 187 13.08 -4.37 14.00
C ALA A 187 11.90 -5.16 14.57
N TYR A 188 10.73 -4.54 14.68
CA TYR A 188 9.49 -5.23 15.06
C TYR A 188 9.13 -6.30 14.02
N PHE A 189 9.31 -6.00 12.73
CA PHE A 189 9.08 -6.96 11.66
C PHE A 189 10.04 -8.14 11.74
N ALA A 190 11.32 -7.90 12.03
CA ALA A 190 12.33 -8.95 12.20
C ALA A 190 11.97 -9.91 13.36
N LEU A 191 11.46 -9.38 14.49
CA LEU A 191 10.93 -10.21 15.56
C LEU A 191 9.69 -11.01 15.11
N ALA A 192 8.74 -10.35 14.46
CA ALA A 192 7.53 -11.00 13.95
C ALA A 192 7.85 -12.15 12.98
N GLU A 193 8.79 -11.95 12.05
CA GLU A 193 9.24 -12.97 11.11
C GLU A 193 9.96 -14.13 11.83
N SER A 194 10.76 -13.81 12.85
CA SER A 194 11.42 -14.83 13.67
C SER A 194 10.42 -15.71 14.43
N TYR A 195 9.40 -15.11 15.05
CA TYR A 195 8.35 -15.85 15.76
C TYR A 195 7.55 -16.74 14.82
N PHE A 196 7.18 -16.23 13.65
CA PHE A 196 6.48 -16.98 12.62
C PHE A 196 7.28 -18.22 12.19
N ARG A 197 8.55 -18.05 11.80
CA ARG A 197 9.40 -19.13 11.31
C ARG A 197 9.72 -20.17 12.38
N LEU A 198 9.90 -19.75 13.63
CA LEU A 198 10.07 -20.69 14.75
C LEU A 198 8.77 -21.44 15.03
N GLY A 199 7.64 -20.75 15.07
CA GLY A 199 6.33 -21.35 15.33
C GLY A 199 5.91 -22.37 14.25
N GLN A 200 6.30 -22.18 12.99
CA GLN A 200 6.08 -23.18 11.94
C GLN A 200 6.84 -24.50 12.17
N ASN A 201 7.94 -24.47 12.91
CA ASN A 201 8.81 -25.62 13.18
C ASN A 201 8.63 -26.20 14.60
N ASP A 202 7.81 -25.57 15.44
CA ASP A 202 7.62 -25.91 16.86
C ASP A 202 6.12 -26.12 17.14
N SER A 203 5.63 -27.33 16.87
CA SER A 203 4.21 -27.66 17.04
C SER A 203 3.74 -27.65 18.50
N GLU A 204 4.63 -27.91 19.46
CA GLU A 204 4.29 -27.92 20.89
C GLU A 204 4.23 -26.50 21.45
N GLY A 205 5.09 -25.60 20.99
CA GLY A 205 5.16 -24.19 21.40
C GLY A 205 4.40 -23.20 20.50
N GLU A 206 3.77 -23.65 19.41
CA GLU A 206 3.17 -22.79 18.37
C GLU A 206 2.26 -21.70 18.95
N LYS A 207 1.41 -22.05 19.92
CA LYS A 207 0.50 -21.09 20.56
C LYS A 207 1.24 -19.90 21.19
N ASN A 208 2.36 -20.17 21.88
CA ASN A 208 3.16 -19.13 22.51
C ASN A 208 3.82 -18.21 21.45
N TRP A 209 4.27 -18.77 20.33
CA TRP A 209 4.81 -17.99 19.22
C TRP A 209 3.75 -17.09 18.57
N LYS A 210 2.51 -17.57 18.42
CA LYS A 210 1.38 -16.76 17.94
C LYS A 210 1.04 -15.63 18.90
N GLU A 211 1.02 -15.90 20.20
CA GLU A 211 0.80 -14.87 21.22
C GLU A 211 1.89 -13.79 21.19
N LYS A 212 3.17 -14.17 21.09
CA LYS A 212 4.29 -13.23 20.91
C LYS A 212 4.18 -12.43 19.62
N PHE A 213 3.76 -13.08 18.53
CA PHE A 213 3.52 -12.41 17.25
C PHE A 213 2.43 -11.34 17.37
N LEU A 214 1.26 -11.68 17.92
CA LEU A 214 0.18 -10.71 18.10
C LEU A 214 0.59 -9.59 19.06
N GLN A 215 1.39 -9.91 20.08
CA GLN A 215 1.93 -8.91 21.00
C GLN A 215 2.82 -7.90 20.27
N ILE A 216 3.78 -8.33 19.45
CA ILE A 216 4.70 -7.41 18.76
C ILE A 216 3.97 -6.50 17.77
N LEU A 217 2.83 -6.93 17.22
CA LEU A 217 2.05 -6.05 16.34
C LEU A 217 1.44 -4.85 17.06
N SER A 218 1.22 -4.93 18.37
CA SER A 218 0.79 -3.77 19.18
C SER A 218 1.92 -2.77 19.49
N TYR A 219 3.16 -3.05 19.07
CA TYR A 219 4.30 -2.16 19.25
C TYR A 219 4.47 -1.18 18.09
N TYR A 220 3.82 -1.44 16.96
CA TYR A 220 3.80 -0.48 15.86
C TYR A 220 2.94 0.73 16.25
N PRO A 221 3.33 1.95 15.86
CA PRO A 221 2.48 3.11 16.04
C PRO A 221 1.13 2.95 15.33
N GLU A 222 0.10 3.60 15.85
CA GLU A 222 -1.27 3.48 15.33
C GLU A 222 -1.34 3.82 13.82
N GLY A 223 -1.92 2.90 13.04
CA GLY A 223 -2.05 3.04 11.58
C GLY A 223 -0.75 2.92 10.78
N ARG A 224 0.39 2.61 11.41
CA ARG A 224 1.73 2.62 10.80
C ARG A 224 2.31 1.25 10.46
N PHE A 225 1.53 0.19 10.51
CA PHE A 225 1.97 -1.11 9.97
C PHE A 225 2.12 -1.00 8.44
N HIS A 226 3.36 -1.07 7.93
CA HIS A 226 3.71 -0.87 6.50
C HIS A 226 4.16 -2.15 5.79
N HIS A 227 3.94 -3.30 6.40
CA HIS A 227 4.38 -4.60 5.89
C HIS A 227 3.22 -5.53 5.56
N GLU A 228 2.02 -5.01 5.28
CA GLU A 228 0.80 -5.81 5.06
C GLU A 228 1.02 -6.92 4.02
N ARG A 229 1.68 -6.61 2.91
CA ARG A 229 2.00 -7.59 1.88
C ARG A 229 3.00 -8.66 2.33
N ALA A 230 4.10 -8.25 2.96
CA ALA A 230 5.16 -9.17 3.38
C ALA A 230 4.74 -10.02 4.60
N ALA A 231 3.91 -9.46 5.46
CA ALA A 231 3.37 -10.09 6.66
C ALA A 231 2.08 -10.87 6.42
N ALA A 232 1.46 -10.81 5.24
CA ALA A 232 0.10 -11.33 5.01
C ALA A 232 -0.06 -12.77 5.51
N GLU A 233 0.87 -13.65 5.13
CA GLU A 233 0.85 -15.04 5.58
C GLU A 233 1.09 -15.17 7.09
N MET A 234 1.97 -14.34 7.66
CA MET A 234 2.31 -14.33 9.09
C MET A 234 1.11 -13.89 9.94
N CYS A 235 0.40 -12.83 9.52
CA CYS A 235 -0.79 -12.31 10.19
C CYS A 235 -1.89 -13.37 10.25
N VAL A 236 -2.16 -14.04 9.13
CA VAL A 236 -3.18 -15.10 9.05
C VAL A 236 -2.78 -16.32 9.88
N TRP A 237 -1.50 -16.73 9.81
CA TRP A 237 -1.00 -17.84 10.63
C TRP A 237 -1.19 -17.56 12.12
N ALA A 238 -0.94 -16.32 12.56
CA ALA A 238 -1.08 -15.95 13.96
C ALA A 238 -2.54 -15.93 14.41
N SER A 239 -3.43 -15.34 13.60
CA SER A 239 -4.87 -15.38 13.80
C SER A 239 -5.59 -15.02 12.49
N PRO A 240 -6.52 -15.85 12.01
CA PRO A 240 -7.32 -15.50 10.84
C PRO A 240 -8.24 -14.29 11.09
N GLU A 241 -8.73 -14.09 12.32
CA GLU A 241 -9.45 -12.87 12.73
C GLU A 241 -8.59 -11.63 12.51
N PHE A 242 -7.34 -11.69 12.98
CA PHE A 242 -6.40 -10.59 12.84
C PHE A 242 -6.03 -10.35 11.37
N GLY A 243 -5.78 -11.40 10.59
CA GLY A 243 -5.55 -11.28 9.14
C GLY A 243 -6.72 -10.62 8.41
N LEU A 244 -7.97 -10.94 8.81
CA LEU A 244 -9.17 -10.31 8.26
C LEU A 244 -9.27 -8.83 8.65
N GLU A 245 -8.91 -8.47 9.90
CA GLU A 245 -8.90 -7.08 10.36
C GLU A 245 -7.83 -6.25 9.64
N VAL A 246 -6.64 -6.81 9.42
CA VAL A 246 -5.61 -6.16 8.58
C VAL A 246 -6.12 -5.93 7.16
N PHE A 247 -6.85 -6.91 6.60
CA PHE A 247 -7.44 -6.76 5.28
C PHE A 247 -8.50 -5.66 5.25
N LYS A 248 -9.40 -5.60 6.23
CA LYS A 248 -10.39 -4.54 6.38
C LYS A 248 -9.74 -3.16 6.48
N ASN A 249 -8.74 -3.00 7.35
CA ASN A 249 -7.99 -1.76 7.49
C ASN A 249 -7.32 -1.34 6.16
N LEU A 250 -6.84 -2.30 5.36
CA LEU A 250 -6.26 -2.02 4.06
C LEU A 250 -7.30 -1.52 3.03
N LEU A 251 -8.53 -2.03 3.10
CA LEU A 251 -9.64 -1.57 2.25
C LEU A 251 -10.08 -0.15 2.61
N GLU A 252 -10.02 0.21 3.89
CA GLU A 252 -10.40 1.53 4.40
C GLU A 252 -9.30 2.59 4.26
N LYS A 253 -8.02 2.18 4.11
CA LYS A 253 -6.92 3.10 3.84
C LYS A 253 -7.16 3.83 2.50
N ASP A 254 -6.84 5.12 2.48
CA ASP A 254 -7.07 6.07 1.36
C ASP A 254 -6.23 5.79 0.08
N LYS A 255 -5.78 4.54 -0.12
CA LYS A 255 -4.98 4.08 -1.25
C LYS A 255 -5.85 3.28 -2.21
N ARG A 256 -6.09 3.85 -3.39
CA ARG A 256 -6.71 3.19 -4.54
C ARG A 256 -5.78 2.07 -5.05
N GLN A 257 -5.90 0.86 -4.49
CA GLN A 257 -5.50 -0.47 -5.02
C GLN A 257 -5.08 -1.43 -3.88
N PRO A 258 -5.99 -1.79 -2.96
CA PRO A 258 -5.71 -2.75 -1.89
C PRO A 258 -5.15 -4.08 -2.41
N GLU A 259 -5.53 -4.49 -3.63
CA GLU A 259 -5.06 -5.70 -4.29
C GLU A 259 -3.54 -5.76 -4.51
N TYR A 260 -2.88 -4.60 -4.60
CA TYR A 260 -1.42 -4.51 -4.79
C TYR A 260 -0.67 -4.17 -3.49
N ALA A 261 -1.37 -3.64 -2.48
CA ALA A 261 -0.80 -3.27 -1.19
C ALA A 261 -0.75 -4.42 -0.17
N GLY A 262 -1.35 -5.57 -0.48
CA GLY A 262 -1.34 -6.76 0.37
C GLY A 262 -2.67 -7.50 0.44
N GLY A 263 -3.76 -6.93 -0.09
CA GLY A 263 -5.09 -7.53 -0.05
C GLY A 263 -5.15 -8.87 -0.77
N ALA A 264 -4.51 -8.99 -1.94
CA ALA A 264 -4.42 -10.26 -2.65
C ALA A 264 -3.63 -11.32 -1.86
N ASP A 265 -2.57 -10.90 -1.18
CA ASP A 265 -1.72 -11.76 -0.36
C ASP A 265 -2.49 -12.24 0.91
N LEU A 266 -3.28 -11.36 1.54
CA LEU A 266 -4.15 -11.69 2.69
C LEU A 266 -5.29 -12.65 2.31
N VAL A 267 -5.97 -12.40 1.18
CA VAL A 267 -6.99 -13.32 0.65
C VAL A 267 -6.37 -14.70 0.36
N SER A 268 -5.20 -14.72 -0.28
CA SER A 268 -4.49 -15.98 -0.55
C SER A 268 -4.17 -16.72 0.74
N ALA A 269 -3.57 -16.05 1.71
CA ALA A 269 -3.19 -16.66 2.99
C ALA A 269 -4.41 -17.19 3.76
N LEU A 270 -5.49 -16.40 3.87
CA LEU A 270 -6.74 -16.81 4.53
C LEU A 270 -7.31 -18.08 3.90
N LEU A 271 -7.38 -18.14 2.57
CA LEU A 271 -7.98 -19.28 1.88
C LEU A 271 -7.07 -20.51 1.85
N ILE A 272 -5.74 -20.34 1.85
CA ILE A 272 -4.78 -21.46 1.95
C ILE A 272 -4.89 -22.14 3.31
N HIS A 273 -4.82 -21.35 4.39
CA HIS A 273 -4.71 -21.87 5.75
C HIS A 273 -6.07 -22.13 6.40
N HIS A 274 -7.10 -21.37 6.01
CA HIS A 274 -8.45 -21.44 6.57
C HIS A 274 -9.55 -21.29 5.50
N PRO A 275 -9.76 -22.31 4.63
CA PRO A 275 -10.73 -22.22 3.51
C PRO A 275 -12.14 -21.75 3.91
N ASP A 276 -12.62 -22.11 5.10
CA ASP A 276 -13.95 -21.71 5.60
C ASP A 276 -14.10 -20.20 5.82
N TRP A 277 -12.99 -19.47 5.96
CA TRP A 277 -12.97 -18.01 6.11
C TRP A 277 -13.36 -17.26 4.84
N ARG A 278 -13.57 -17.98 3.73
CA ARG A 278 -14.27 -17.46 2.56
C ARG A 278 -15.56 -16.73 2.94
N LYS A 279 -16.32 -17.25 3.90
CA LYS A 279 -17.58 -16.64 4.37
C LYS A 279 -17.32 -15.27 5.01
N SER A 280 -16.31 -15.17 5.87
CA SER A 280 -15.94 -13.90 6.52
C SER A 280 -15.47 -12.84 5.52
N ILE A 281 -14.69 -13.26 4.51
CA ILE A 281 -14.28 -12.36 3.40
C ILE A 281 -15.50 -11.91 2.58
N LEU A 282 -16.45 -12.82 2.32
CA LEU A 282 -17.70 -12.49 1.64
C LEU A 282 -18.53 -11.49 2.46
N GLU A 283 -18.63 -11.65 3.78
CA GLU A 283 -19.34 -10.68 4.63
C GLU A 283 -18.71 -9.28 4.53
N LEU A 284 -17.37 -9.16 4.50
CA LEU A 284 -16.72 -7.87 4.26
C LEU A 284 -17.14 -7.23 2.94
N SER A 285 -17.31 -8.03 1.88
CA SER A 285 -17.70 -7.54 0.56
C SER A 285 -19.14 -7.04 0.48
N LYS A 286 -20.01 -7.37 1.45
CA LYS A 286 -21.39 -6.87 1.50
C LYS A 286 -21.46 -5.40 1.92
N VAL A 287 -20.40 -4.87 2.52
CA VAL A 287 -20.25 -3.43 2.74
C VAL A 287 -19.85 -2.79 1.41
N LYS A 288 -20.69 -1.87 0.92
CA LYS A 288 -20.57 -1.25 -0.41
C LYS A 288 -19.17 -0.69 -0.69
N GLU A 289 -18.60 -0.01 0.29
CA GLU A 289 -17.29 0.64 0.20
C GLU A 289 -16.16 -0.38 0.01
N ASN A 290 -16.36 -1.60 0.51
CA ASN A 290 -15.37 -2.67 0.47
C ASN A 290 -15.54 -3.59 -0.75
N THR A 291 -16.75 -3.69 -1.33
CA THR A 291 -17.10 -4.70 -2.35
C THR A 291 -16.07 -4.79 -3.48
N ILE A 292 -15.76 -3.65 -4.12
CA ILE A 292 -14.83 -3.62 -5.25
C ILE A 292 -13.39 -3.93 -4.83
N GLY A 293 -12.97 -3.46 -3.64
CA GLY A 293 -11.64 -3.75 -3.11
C GLY A 293 -11.44 -5.24 -2.80
N VAL A 294 -12.47 -5.90 -2.24
CA VAL A 294 -12.46 -7.34 -1.98
C VAL A 294 -12.46 -8.13 -3.29
N LEU A 295 -13.30 -7.73 -4.25
CA LEU A 295 -13.37 -8.36 -5.57
C LEU A 295 -12.00 -8.33 -6.26
N ARG A 296 -11.42 -7.14 -6.42
CA ARG A 296 -10.12 -6.95 -7.07
C ARG A 296 -9.00 -7.69 -6.34
N SER A 297 -8.99 -7.67 -5.01
CA SER A 297 -8.00 -8.42 -4.22
C SER A 297 -8.08 -9.92 -4.49
N SER A 298 -9.30 -10.47 -4.53
CA SER A 298 -9.54 -11.90 -4.82
C SER A 298 -9.14 -12.27 -6.25
N GLU A 299 -9.44 -11.41 -7.22
CA GLU A 299 -9.05 -11.62 -8.62
C GLU A 299 -7.53 -11.58 -8.81
N VAL A 300 -6.86 -10.61 -8.20
CA VAL A 300 -5.40 -10.51 -8.26
C VAL A 300 -4.76 -11.69 -7.56
N ALA A 301 -5.31 -12.18 -6.45
CA ALA A 301 -4.86 -13.41 -5.80
C ALA A 301 -4.92 -14.61 -6.78
N LYS A 302 -6.10 -14.86 -7.37
CA LYS A 302 -6.29 -15.95 -8.35
C LYS A 302 -5.37 -15.80 -9.56
N ARG A 303 -5.27 -14.60 -10.14
CA ARG A 303 -4.41 -14.33 -11.30
C ARG A 303 -2.94 -14.54 -10.98
N ARG A 304 -2.46 -14.05 -9.83
CA ARG A 304 -1.07 -14.23 -9.39
C ARG A 304 -0.75 -15.69 -9.13
N ALA A 305 -1.67 -16.46 -8.54
CA ALA A 305 -1.49 -17.92 -8.39
C ALA A 305 -1.25 -18.62 -9.74
N LEU A 306 -1.90 -18.17 -10.82
CA LEU A 306 -1.76 -18.77 -12.15
C LEU A 306 -0.50 -18.30 -12.91
N THR A 307 0.06 -17.14 -12.57
CA THR A 307 1.08 -16.46 -13.39
C THR A 307 2.41 -16.17 -12.69
N SER A 308 2.44 -16.07 -11.36
CA SER A 308 3.64 -15.76 -10.57
C SER A 308 4.28 -17.01 -9.97
N GLY A 309 5.59 -16.96 -9.79
CA GLY A 309 6.40 -17.98 -9.09
C GLY A 309 6.63 -17.70 -7.61
N ASP A 310 6.07 -16.63 -7.03
CA ASP A 310 6.25 -16.32 -5.60
C ASP A 310 5.70 -17.45 -4.70
N SER A 311 6.33 -17.69 -3.55
CA SER A 311 6.02 -18.83 -2.67
C SER A 311 4.52 -18.94 -2.30
N LEU A 312 3.89 -17.85 -1.87
CA LEU A 312 2.47 -17.84 -1.50
C LEU A 312 1.55 -18.12 -2.70
N ASN A 313 1.89 -17.59 -3.88
CA ASN A 313 1.14 -17.82 -5.11
C ASN A 313 1.22 -19.29 -5.55
N VAL A 314 2.40 -19.91 -5.41
CA VAL A 314 2.60 -21.34 -5.67
C VAL A 314 1.79 -22.19 -4.70
N LYS A 315 1.77 -21.85 -3.40
CA LYS A 315 0.94 -22.53 -2.38
C LYS A 315 -0.55 -22.44 -2.73
N LEU A 316 -1.05 -21.27 -3.12
CA LEU A 316 -2.44 -21.10 -3.55
C LEU A 316 -2.74 -21.98 -4.76
N LYS A 317 -1.91 -21.93 -5.82
CA LYS A 317 -2.07 -22.74 -7.04
C LYS A 317 -2.15 -24.24 -6.76
N GLN A 318 -1.34 -24.73 -5.83
CA GLN A 318 -1.27 -26.15 -5.48
C GLN A 318 -2.42 -26.61 -4.55
N ASN A 319 -3.08 -25.67 -3.86
CA ASN A 319 -4.20 -25.96 -2.97
C ASN A 319 -5.54 -25.87 -3.73
N ALA A 320 -6.03 -27.02 -4.21
CA ALA A 320 -7.26 -27.10 -5.00
C ALA A 320 -8.49 -26.51 -4.27
N LYS A 321 -8.63 -26.76 -2.97
CA LYS A 321 -9.74 -26.23 -2.16
C LYS A 321 -9.69 -24.71 -2.05
N ALA A 322 -8.49 -24.14 -1.86
CA ALA A 322 -8.31 -22.70 -1.81
C ALA A 322 -8.58 -22.03 -3.18
N MET A 323 -8.16 -22.68 -4.28
CA MET A 323 -8.45 -22.21 -5.65
C MET A 323 -9.94 -22.25 -6.00
N GLU A 324 -10.65 -23.27 -5.53
CA GLU A 324 -12.10 -23.36 -5.63
C GLU A 324 -12.75 -22.25 -4.79
N ALA A 325 -12.34 -22.09 -3.53
CA ALA A 325 -12.86 -21.08 -2.62
C ALA A 325 -12.69 -19.65 -3.16
N VAL A 326 -11.52 -19.29 -3.72
CA VAL A 326 -11.32 -17.94 -4.30
C VAL A 326 -12.17 -17.75 -5.56
N THR A 327 -12.41 -18.82 -6.33
CA THR A 327 -13.26 -18.75 -7.53
C THR A 327 -14.73 -18.55 -7.15
N GLU A 328 -15.23 -19.30 -6.18
CA GLU A 328 -16.58 -19.13 -5.64
C GLU A 328 -16.78 -17.74 -5.04
N LEU A 329 -15.78 -17.25 -4.30
CA LEU A 329 -15.80 -15.93 -3.70
C LEU A 329 -15.95 -14.83 -4.76
N ILE A 330 -15.12 -14.86 -5.81
CA ILE A 330 -15.21 -13.91 -6.93
C ILE A 330 -16.60 -13.96 -7.55
N SER A 331 -17.14 -15.16 -7.81
CA SER A 331 -18.48 -15.32 -8.41
C SER A 331 -19.58 -14.70 -7.55
N GLN A 332 -19.56 -14.94 -6.23
CA GLN A 332 -20.56 -14.41 -5.30
C GLN A 332 -20.46 -12.88 -5.17
N ILE A 333 -19.24 -12.32 -5.19
CA ILE A 333 -19.07 -10.87 -5.15
C ILE A 333 -19.48 -10.23 -6.47
N ASP A 334 -19.19 -10.85 -7.62
CA ASP A 334 -19.71 -10.39 -8.91
C ASP A 334 -21.25 -10.39 -8.91
N GLU A 335 -21.91 -11.39 -8.32
CA GLU A 335 -23.37 -11.39 -8.16
C GLU A 335 -23.88 -10.23 -7.29
N ILE A 336 -23.17 -9.86 -6.21
CA ILE A 336 -23.49 -8.67 -5.40
C ILE A 336 -23.43 -7.42 -6.29
N VAL A 337 -22.34 -7.23 -7.06
CA VAL A 337 -22.18 -6.07 -7.95
C VAL A 337 -23.27 -6.02 -9.02
N LEU A 338 -23.67 -7.17 -9.56
CA LEU A 338 -24.65 -7.26 -10.65
C LEU A 338 -26.11 -7.15 -10.19
N SER A 339 -26.39 -7.47 -8.93
CA SER A 339 -27.74 -7.38 -8.33
C SER A 339 -28.01 -6.05 -7.61
N ALA A 340 -26.97 -5.25 -7.42
CA ALA A 340 -27.03 -3.91 -6.83
C ALA A 340 -27.94 -2.96 -7.61
N ALA A 341 -28.51 -1.97 -6.91
CA ALA A 341 -29.35 -0.98 -7.54
C ALA A 341 -28.55 -0.09 -8.50
N SER A 342 -29.23 0.45 -9.52
CA SER A 342 -28.59 1.34 -10.50
C SER A 342 -27.93 2.55 -9.81
N GLY A 343 -26.66 2.79 -10.13
CA GLY A 343 -25.86 3.87 -9.54
C GLY A 343 -25.20 3.55 -8.20
N GLU A 344 -25.40 2.35 -7.63
CA GLU A 344 -24.67 1.93 -6.43
C GLU A 344 -23.18 1.72 -6.74
N PHE A 345 -22.86 1.01 -7.81
CA PHE A 345 -21.51 0.86 -8.34
C PHE A 345 -21.31 1.67 -9.62
N SER A 346 -20.06 1.96 -9.97
CA SER A 346 -19.75 2.66 -11.20
C SER A 346 -20.15 1.82 -12.42
N ASP A 347 -20.58 2.47 -13.51
CA ASP A 347 -20.88 1.79 -14.78
C ASP A 347 -19.69 0.94 -15.25
N GLN A 348 -18.46 1.36 -14.93
CA GLN A 348 -17.25 0.64 -15.27
C GLN A 348 -17.10 -0.65 -14.46
N ASP A 349 -17.33 -0.63 -13.15
CA ASP A 349 -17.23 -1.82 -12.31
C ASP A 349 -18.31 -2.85 -12.68
N VAL A 350 -19.54 -2.39 -12.92
CA VAL A 350 -20.64 -3.27 -13.40
C VAL A 350 -20.29 -3.87 -14.76
N HIS A 351 -19.76 -3.07 -15.69
CA HIS A 351 -19.31 -3.57 -16.98
C HIS A 351 -18.21 -4.63 -16.83
N ILE A 352 -17.19 -4.40 -16.00
CA ILE A 352 -16.11 -5.36 -15.76
C ILE A 352 -16.68 -6.71 -15.29
N SER A 353 -17.61 -6.72 -14.34
CA SER A 353 -18.25 -7.95 -13.87
C SER A 353 -19.07 -8.66 -14.95
N ARG A 354 -19.79 -7.93 -15.82
CA ARG A 354 -20.55 -8.53 -16.95
C ARG A 354 -19.62 -9.06 -18.05
N HIS A 355 -18.61 -8.29 -18.43
CA HIS A 355 -17.67 -8.61 -19.50
C HIS A 355 -16.95 -9.96 -19.26
N LYS A 356 -16.55 -10.26 -18.02
CA LYS A 356 -15.92 -11.54 -17.67
C LYS A 356 -16.71 -12.76 -18.11
N LYS A 357 -18.05 -12.68 -18.09
CA LYS A 357 -18.92 -13.79 -18.50
C LYS A 357 -18.87 -14.09 -20.00
N VAL A 358 -18.45 -13.12 -20.81
CA VAL A 358 -18.44 -13.20 -22.29
C VAL A 358 -17.04 -13.16 -22.90
N ALA A 359 -16.01 -12.74 -22.14
CA ALA A 359 -14.65 -12.52 -22.62
C ALA A 359 -14.04 -13.70 -23.40
N ASP A 360 -14.15 -14.93 -22.89
CA ASP A 360 -13.61 -16.13 -23.56
C ASP A 360 -14.28 -16.41 -24.91
N ARG A 361 -15.58 -16.12 -25.01
CA ARG A 361 -16.33 -16.25 -26.27
C ARG A 361 -15.93 -15.13 -27.22
N ILE A 362 -15.74 -13.90 -26.76
CA ILE A 362 -15.24 -12.81 -27.61
C ILE A 362 -13.87 -13.18 -28.20
N ALA A 363 -12.95 -13.71 -27.40
CA ALA A 363 -11.63 -14.15 -27.84
C ALA A 363 -11.72 -15.27 -28.90
N GLN A 364 -12.57 -16.27 -28.69
CA GLN A 364 -12.84 -17.32 -29.69
C GLN A 364 -13.47 -16.76 -30.97
N GLY A 365 -14.32 -15.74 -30.85
CA GLY A 365 -14.96 -15.06 -31.97
C GLY A 365 -13.95 -14.41 -32.91
N TRP A 366 -12.95 -13.72 -32.35
CA TRP A 366 -11.84 -13.16 -33.12
C TRP A 366 -11.06 -14.26 -33.87
N GLU A 367 -10.83 -15.40 -33.24
CA GLU A 367 -10.13 -16.52 -33.88
C GLU A 367 -10.94 -17.15 -35.02
N TYR A 368 -12.27 -17.27 -34.87
CA TYR A 368 -13.14 -17.71 -35.96
C TYR A 368 -13.22 -16.70 -37.10
N LEU A 369 -13.28 -15.41 -36.78
CA LEU A 369 -13.30 -14.34 -37.77
C LEU A 369 -12.02 -14.34 -38.61
N ARG A 370 -10.85 -14.50 -37.97
CA ARG A 370 -9.55 -14.64 -38.65
C ARG A 370 -9.51 -15.84 -39.60
N LYS A 371 -10.13 -16.94 -39.22
CA LYS A 371 -10.28 -18.16 -40.03
C LYS A 371 -11.42 -18.09 -41.06
N LYS A 372 -12.10 -16.94 -41.19
CA LYS A 372 -13.29 -16.72 -42.05
C LYS A 372 -14.43 -17.73 -41.80
N LYS A 373 -14.55 -18.24 -40.57
CA LYS A 373 -15.62 -19.18 -40.17
C LYS A 373 -16.87 -18.41 -39.74
N TYR A 374 -17.49 -17.72 -40.67
CA TYR A 374 -18.56 -16.75 -40.42
C TYR A 374 -19.78 -17.31 -39.68
N SER A 375 -20.25 -18.51 -40.02
CA SER A 375 -21.36 -19.15 -39.31
C SER A 375 -21.06 -19.39 -37.82
N LYS A 376 -19.79 -19.68 -37.46
CA LYS A 376 -19.38 -19.83 -36.06
C LYS A 376 -19.28 -18.50 -35.32
N VAL A 377 -18.92 -17.43 -36.03
CA VAL A 377 -18.88 -16.07 -35.45
C VAL A 377 -20.30 -15.63 -35.10
N GLU A 378 -21.26 -15.86 -36.00
CA GLU A 378 -22.66 -15.52 -35.80
C GLU A 378 -23.30 -16.28 -34.63
N GLU A 379 -23.08 -17.60 -34.55
CA GLU A 379 -23.53 -18.43 -33.42
C GLU A 379 -22.98 -17.90 -32.08
N LEU A 380 -21.68 -17.59 -32.05
CA LEU A 380 -20.99 -17.13 -30.84
C LEU A 380 -21.45 -15.74 -30.40
N LEU A 381 -21.65 -14.82 -31.35
CA LEU A 381 -22.21 -13.49 -31.08
C LEU A 381 -23.64 -13.59 -30.53
N GLY A 382 -24.48 -14.48 -31.07
CA GLY A 382 -25.80 -14.76 -30.52
C GLY A 382 -25.74 -15.21 -29.06
N SER A 383 -24.81 -16.11 -28.73
CA SER A 383 -24.57 -16.55 -27.35
C SER A 383 -24.06 -15.42 -26.45
N ILE A 384 -23.14 -14.58 -26.92
CA ILE A 384 -22.59 -13.45 -26.16
C ILE A 384 -23.71 -12.44 -25.84
N PHE A 385 -24.50 -12.04 -26.83
CA PHE A 385 -25.53 -11.03 -26.65
C PHE A 385 -26.74 -11.50 -25.84
N ALA A 386 -26.98 -12.83 -25.78
CA ALA A 386 -27.95 -13.39 -24.85
C ALA A 386 -27.56 -13.13 -23.38
N ASP A 387 -26.26 -13.09 -23.07
CA ASP A 387 -25.76 -12.85 -21.70
C ASP A 387 -25.42 -11.38 -21.44
N TYR A 388 -24.89 -10.67 -22.44
CA TYR A 388 -24.52 -9.27 -22.32
C TYR A 388 -24.55 -8.51 -23.66
N GLU A 389 -25.75 -8.04 -24.05
CA GLU A 389 -25.96 -7.32 -25.31
C GLU A 389 -25.22 -5.97 -25.42
N HIS A 390 -24.85 -5.35 -24.30
CA HIS A 390 -24.24 -4.02 -24.26
C HIS A 390 -22.70 -4.04 -24.23
N ASP A 391 -22.07 -5.21 -24.35
CA ASP A 391 -20.61 -5.36 -24.36
C ASP A 391 -20.00 -4.74 -25.63
N ALA A 392 -19.24 -3.65 -25.50
CA ALA A 392 -18.75 -2.90 -26.64
C ALA A 392 -17.60 -3.62 -27.36
N GLU A 393 -16.88 -4.52 -26.71
CA GLU A 393 -15.89 -5.38 -27.39
C GLU A 393 -16.58 -6.43 -28.28
N ALA A 394 -17.66 -7.05 -27.81
CA ALA A 394 -18.47 -7.97 -28.62
C ALA A 394 -19.17 -7.24 -29.77
N LEU A 395 -19.71 -6.05 -29.51
CA LEU A 395 -20.30 -5.20 -30.53
C LEU A 395 -19.26 -4.72 -31.56
N PHE A 396 -18.01 -4.51 -31.16
CA PHE A 396 -16.89 -4.24 -32.08
C PHE A 396 -16.56 -5.46 -32.95
N LEU A 397 -16.51 -6.67 -32.36
CA LEU A 397 -16.36 -7.92 -33.10
C LEU A 397 -17.48 -8.09 -34.14
N GLU A 398 -18.72 -7.80 -33.78
CA GLU A 398 -19.87 -7.85 -34.69
C GLU A 398 -19.70 -6.87 -35.86
N ALA A 399 -19.39 -5.60 -35.59
CA ALA A 399 -19.21 -4.61 -36.66
C ALA A 399 -18.09 -5.03 -37.63
N ARG A 400 -16.98 -5.56 -37.10
CA ARG A 400 -15.88 -6.08 -37.93
C ARG A 400 -16.27 -7.34 -38.70
N PHE A 401 -17.11 -8.20 -38.13
CA PHE A 401 -17.67 -9.36 -38.81
C PHE A 401 -18.50 -8.96 -40.03
N PHE A 402 -19.43 -8.02 -39.88
CA PHE A 402 -20.27 -7.56 -40.99
C PHE A 402 -19.46 -6.89 -42.09
N TRP A 403 -18.45 -6.08 -41.72
CA TRP A 403 -17.49 -5.54 -42.69
C TRP A 403 -16.86 -6.66 -43.50
N LEU A 404 -16.18 -7.61 -42.87
CA LEU A 404 -15.40 -8.64 -43.59
C LEU A 404 -16.27 -9.64 -44.36
N ARG A 405 -17.50 -9.89 -43.89
CA ARG A 405 -18.45 -10.78 -44.59
C ARG A 405 -19.02 -10.14 -45.85
N SER A 406 -19.31 -8.83 -45.80
CA SER A 406 -19.87 -8.08 -46.93
C SER A 406 -18.82 -7.41 -47.81
N ASP A 407 -17.55 -7.43 -47.39
CA ASP A 407 -16.45 -6.68 -47.99
C ASP A 407 -16.76 -5.18 -48.15
N SER A 408 -17.49 -4.62 -47.17
CA SER A 408 -17.99 -3.24 -47.21
C SER A 408 -17.59 -2.46 -45.95
N PRO A 409 -16.65 -1.49 -46.06
CA PRO A 409 -16.31 -0.59 -44.94
C PRO A 409 -17.51 0.23 -44.47
N GLU A 410 -18.36 0.66 -45.40
CA GLU A 410 -19.59 1.41 -45.11
C GLU A 410 -20.57 0.62 -44.24
N GLU A 411 -20.73 -0.69 -44.51
CA GLU A 411 -21.61 -1.55 -43.71
C GLU A 411 -21.04 -1.77 -42.30
N GLY A 412 -19.73 -2.00 -42.20
CA GLY A 412 -19.03 -2.08 -40.91
C GLY A 412 -19.18 -0.81 -40.08
N MET A 413 -19.03 0.36 -40.72
CA MET A 413 -19.20 1.67 -40.11
C MET A 413 -20.61 1.86 -39.56
N LYS A 414 -21.64 1.64 -40.37
CA LYS A 414 -23.05 1.75 -39.95
C LYS A 414 -23.36 0.84 -38.77
N ARG A 415 -22.82 -0.38 -38.78
CA ARG A 415 -22.98 -1.30 -37.65
C ARG A 415 -22.29 -0.76 -36.40
N ALA A 416 -21.06 -0.25 -36.50
CA ALA A 416 -20.35 0.34 -35.37
C ALA A 416 -21.04 1.59 -34.79
N GLU A 417 -21.58 2.46 -35.64
CA GLU A 417 -22.34 3.65 -35.20
C GLU A 417 -23.59 3.24 -34.41
N LYS A 418 -24.37 2.28 -34.93
CA LYS A 418 -25.52 1.72 -34.22
C LYS A 418 -25.09 1.08 -32.90
N ASN A 419 -23.98 0.35 -32.92
CA ASN A 419 -23.47 -0.38 -31.77
C ASN A 419 -22.95 0.57 -30.67
N LEU A 420 -22.41 1.74 -31.01
CA LEU A 420 -22.03 2.77 -30.03
C LEU A 420 -23.22 3.31 -29.22
N LEU A 421 -24.43 3.30 -29.79
CA LEU A 421 -25.65 3.70 -29.08
C LEU A 421 -26.10 2.67 -28.05
N LEU A 422 -25.73 1.40 -28.26
CA LEU A 422 -26.03 0.27 -27.37
C LEU A 422 -24.92 0.01 -26.36
N ALA A 423 -23.68 0.38 -26.67
CA ALA A 423 -22.53 0.10 -25.83
C ALA A 423 -22.68 0.62 -24.40
N ALA A 424 -22.35 -0.22 -23.41
CA ALA A 424 -22.38 0.15 -22.01
C ALA A 424 -21.47 1.35 -21.74
N LYS A 425 -21.95 2.33 -20.99
CA LYS A 425 -21.23 3.61 -20.80
C LYS A 425 -19.85 3.42 -20.18
N GLY A 426 -19.72 2.49 -19.24
CA GLY A 426 -18.47 2.13 -18.55
C GLY A 426 -17.48 1.30 -19.37
N ASP A 427 -17.86 0.81 -20.55
CA ASP A 427 -16.97 0.08 -21.46
C ASP A 427 -16.12 1.04 -22.31
N LEU A 428 -15.16 1.70 -21.66
CA LEU A 428 -14.31 2.68 -22.33
C LEU A 428 -13.45 2.03 -23.44
N VAL A 429 -12.96 0.82 -23.19
CA VAL A 429 -12.08 0.10 -24.12
C VAL A 429 -12.83 -0.34 -25.37
N GLY A 430 -13.94 -1.06 -25.25
CA GLY A 430 -14.73 -1.49 -26.40
C GLY A 430 -15.31 -0.30 -27.18
N ARG A 431 -15.75 0.77 -26.49
CA ARG A 431 -16.20 2.01 -27.16
C ARG A 431 -15.08 2.70 -27.93
N SER A 432 -13.86 2.72 -27.39
CA SER A 432 -12.70 3.25 -28.11
C SER A 432 -12.39 2.43 -29.38
N ARG A 433 -12.55 1.09 -29.34
CA ARG A 433 -12.40 0.22 -30.51
C ARG A 433 -13.49 0.44 -31.56
N LEU A 434 -14.74 0.68 -31.16
CA LEU A 434 -15.82 1.03 -32.08
C LEU A 434 -15.56 2.35 -32.80
N HIS A 435 -15.16 3.40 -32.07
CA HIS A 435 -14.75 4.67 -32.66
C HIS A 435 -13.57 4.51 -33.63
N ASN A 436 -12.59 3.70 -33.26
CA ASN A 436 -11.47 3.39 -34.13
C ASN A 436 -11.91 2.66 -35.41
N LEU A 437 -12.86 1.72 -35.33
CA LEU A 437 -13.40 1.03 -36.49
C LEU A 437 -14.08 1.99 -37.48
N ILE A 438 -14.84 2.96 -36.97
CA ILE A 438 -15.45 4.02 -37.79
C ILE A 438 -14.38 4.84 -38.51
N GLY A 439 -13.31 5.23 -37.79
CA GLY A 439 -12.18 5.95 -38.39
C GLY A 439 -11.50 5.15 -39.50
N CYS A 440 -11.25 3.86 -39.28
CA CYS A 440 -10.67 2.98 -40.30
C CYS A 440 -11.60 2.81 -41.52
N ALA A 441 -12.91 2.73 -41.32
CA ALA A 441 -13.86 2.61 -42.43
C ALA A 441 -13.85 3.88 -43.30
N LEU A 442 -13.85 5.05 -42.67
CA LEU A 442 -13.77 6.33 -43.37
C LEU A 442 -12.45 6.48 -44.13
N ASP A 443 -11.34 6.00 -43.57
CA ASP A 443 -10.04 5.97 -44.26
C ASP A 443 -10.07 5.07 -45.50
N GLU A 444 -10.57 3.84 -45.38
CA GLU A 444 -10.72 2.91 -46.52
C GLU A 444 -11.67 3.46 -47.61
N MET A 445 -12.63 4.28 -47.23
CA MET A 445 -13.52 5.00 -48.16
C MET A 445 -12.90 6.28 -48.75
N GLY A 446 -11.70 6.68 -48.34
CA GLY A 446 -11.04 7.91 -48.76
C GLY A 446 -11.57 9.20 -48.11
N LYS A 447 -12.46 9.09 -47.11
CA LYS A 447 -13.03 10.22 -46.34
C LYS A 447 -12.08 10.65 -45.21
N LEU A 448 -10.84 10.98 -45.57
CA LEU A 448 -9.74 11.19 -44.63
C LEU A 448 -10.00 12.26 -43.55
N LYS A 449 -10.67 13.36 -43.90
CA LYS A 449 -10.98 14.43 -42.94
C LYS A 449 -12.00 14.00 -41.89
N GLU A 450 -12.99 13.21 -42.30
CA GLU A 450 -14.03 12.68 -41.41
C GLU A 450 -13.45 11.64 -40.44
N ALA A 451 -12.45 10.87 -40.88
CA ALA A 451 -11.78 9.85 -40.06
C ALA A 451 -11.08 10.41 -38.80
N ILE A 452 -10.70 11.69 -38.79
CA ILE A 452 -9.98 12.32 -37.66
C ILE A 452 -10.80 12.24 -36.37
N GLU A 453 -12.09 12.54 -36.43
CA GLU A 453 -12.88 12.73 -35.22
C GLU A 453 -13.18 11.41 -34.48
N PRO A 454 -13.55 10.31 -35.16
CA PRO A 454 -13.62 9.00 -34.54
C PRO A 454 -12.28 8.57 -33.90
N PHE A 455 -11.14 8.78 -34.57
CA PHE A 455 -9.85 8.44 -33.97
C PHE A 455 -9.52 9.28 -32.73
N LYS A 456 -9.88 10.56 -32.71
CA LYS A 456 -9.75 11.40 -31.50
C LYS A 456 -10.60 10.88 -30.35
N LYS A 457 -11.87 10.55 -30.60
CA LYS A 457 -12.75 9.97 -29.57
C LYS A 457 -12.22 8.64 -29.02
N ALA A 458 -11.63 7.81 -29.88
CA ALA A 458 -10.96 6.59 -29.43
C ALA A 458 -9.78 6.89 -28.49
N GLU A 459 -8.93 7.86 -28.85
CA GLU A 459 -7.82 8.33 -28.02
C GLU A 459 -8.29 8.95 -26.68
N GLU A 460 -9.39 9.71 -26.68
CA GLU A 460 -9.95 10.33 -25.47
C GLU A 460 -10.45 9.28 -24.47
N LEU A 461 -11.11 8.22 -24.94
CA LEU A 461 -11.63 7.14 -24.11
C LEU A 461 -10.51 6.22 -23.57
N SER A 462 -9.46 6.02 -24.36
CA SER A 462 -8.37 5.09 -24.07
C SER A 462 -7.00 5.74 -24.36
N PRO A 463 -6.57 6.73 -23.56
CA PRO A 463 -5.41 7.59 -23.87
C PRO A 463 -4.06 6.89 -23.80
N LYS A 464 -4.01 5.66 -23.31
CA LYS A 464 -2.80 4.84 -23.18
C LYS A 464 -2.62 3.84 -24.33
N ASP A 465 -3.60 3.70 -25.22
CA ASP A 465 -3.47 2.81 -26.36
C ASP A 465 -2.76 3.54 -27.51
N SER A 466 -1.56 3.06 -27.83
CA SER A 466 -0.70 3.66 -28.85
C SER A 466 -1.29 3.63 -30.25
N ILE A 467 -2.22 2.70 -30.53
CA ILE A 467 -2.78 2.50 -31.87
C ILE A 467 -3.59 3.72 -32.34
N TYR A 468 -4.29 4.42 -31.43
CA TYR A 468 -5.13 5.56 -31.80
C TYR A 468 -4.27 6.77 -32.20
N SER A 469 -3.16 7.00 -31.48
CA SER A 469 -2.18 8.00 -31.89
C SER A 469 -1.49 7.61 -33.22
N ALA A 470 -1.24 6.32 -33.48
CA ALA A 470 -0.67 5.87 -34.74
C ALA A 470 -1.64 6.13 -35.91
N ASN A 471 -2.93 5.82 -35.75
CA ASN A 471 -3.95 6.07 -36.76
C ASN A 471 -4.13 7.58 -37.03
N LEU A 472 -4.12 8.42 -35.99
CA LEU A 472 -4.12 9.89 -36.17
C LEU A 472 -2.87 10.38 -36.92
N ALA A 473 -1.70 9.79 -36.65
CA ALA A 473 -0.48 10.11 -37.39
C ALA A 473 -0.60 9.77 -38.87
N GLU A 474 -1.11 8.58 -39.20
CA GLU A 474 -1.33 8.12 -40.57
C GLU A 474 -2.34 9.00 -41.32
N ILE A 475 -3.47 9.34 -40.71
CA ILE A 475 -4.47 10.21 -41.36
C ILE A 475 -3.92 11.61 -41.62
N HIS A 476 -3.21 12.20 -40.65
CA HIS A 476 -2.57 13.50 -40.88
C HIS A 476 -1.47 13.45 -41.93
N TRP A 477 -0.79 12.31 -42.06
CA TRP A 477 0.18 12.08 -43.12
C TRP A 477 -0.48 12.03 -44.50
N LYS A 478 -1.58 11.26 -44.66
CA LYS A 478 -2.37 11.18 -45.90
C LYS A 478 -3.00 12.53 -46.29
N LEU A 479 -3.30 13.38 -45.31
CA LEU A 479 -3.79 14.75 -45.51
C LEU A 479 -2.67 15.79 -45.73
N GLU A 480 -1.42 15.35 -45.85
CA GLU A 480 -0.22 16.19 -46.01
C GLU A 480 0.04 17.18 -44.85
N ASN A 481 -0.62 16.99 -43.70
CA ASN A 481 -0.37 17.77 -42.49
C ASN A 481 0.82 17.18 -41.71
N LYS A 482 2.02 17.42 -42.24
CA LYS A 482 3.28 16.86 -41.71
C LYS A 482 3.50 17.19 -40.23
N THR A 483 3.14 18.40 -39.79
CA THR A 483 3.32 18.84 -38.40
C THR A 483 2.53 17.97 -37.42
N LEU A 484 1.24 17.74 -37.67
CA LEU A 484 0.43 16.90 -36.81
C LEU A 484 0.79 15.42 -36.95
N ALA A 485 1.12 14.96 -38.16
CA ALA A 485 1.57 13.59 -38.39
C ALA A 485 2.78 13.24 -37.51
N VAL A 486 3.81 14.10 -37.49
CA VAL A 486 5.01 13.90 -36.66
C VAL A 486 4.69 13.96 -35.17
N ARG A 487 3.82 14.88 -34.75
CA ARG A 487 3.44 15.00 -33.34
C ARG A 487 2.78 13.72 -32.84
N TYR A 488 1.80 13.20 -33.57
CA TYR A 488 1.11 11.97 -33.21
C TYR A 488 2.00 10.73 -33.36
N ALA A 489 2.87 10.68 -34.37
CA ALA A 489 3.84 9.59 -34.51
C ALA A 489 4.83 9.52 -33.33
N LYS A 490 5.33 10.68 -32.85
CA LYS A 490 6.16 10.74 -31.63
C LYS A 490 5.37 10.26 -30.41
N LYS A 491 4.12 10.68 -30.27
CA LYS A 491 3.24 10.25 -29.18
C LYS A 491 3.03 8.73 -29.19
N ALA A 492 2.68 8.15 -30.34
CA ALA A 492 2.52 6.70 -30.53
C ALA A 492 3.81 5.94 -30.18
N LYS A 493 4.96 6.40 -30.71
CA LYS A 493 6.28 5.80 -30.42
C LYS A 493 6.65 5.85 -28.94
N ASN A 494 6.37 6.96 -28.26
CA ASN A 494 6.62 7.10 -26.82
C ASN A 494 5.75 6.14 -25.98
N MET A 495 4.60 5.72 -26.51
CA MET A 495 3.73 4.71 -25.91
C MET A 495 4.08 3.26 -26.34
N GLY A 496 5.13 3.09 -27.15
CA GLY A 496 5.64 1.77 -27.56
C GLY A 496 5.15 1.26 -28.90
N ASP A 497 4.47 2.08 -29.72
CA ASP A 497 4.06 1.68 -31.07
C ASP A 497 5.28 1.36 -31.96
N LYS A 498 5.16 0.30 -32.76
CA LYS A 498 6.20 -0.20 -33.69
C LYS A 498 5.68 -0.31 -35.13
N SER A 499 4.61 0.39 -35.47
CA SER A 499 4.03 0.31 -36.80
C SER A 499 4.99 0.90 -37.86
N PRO A 500 5.10 0.29 -39.06
CA PRO A 500 5.94 0.80 -40.12
C PRO A 500 5.60 2.24 -40.55
N ILE A 501 4.33 2.63 -40.45
CA ILE A 501 3.87 3.96 -40.81
C ILE A 501 4.39 5.02 -39.84
N VAL A 502 4.37 4.77 -38.53
CA VAL A 502 4.95 5.67 -37.52
C VAL A 502 6.44 5.84 -37.76
N GLU A 503 7.17 4.75 -38.03
CA GLU A 503 8.60 4.86 -38.38
C GLU A 503 8.86 5.66 -39.65
N THR A 504 8.04 5.46 -40.68
CA THR A 504 8.16 6.14 -41.97
C THR A 504 7.96 7.64 -41.82
N ILE A 505 6.91 8.05 -41.11
CA ILE A 505 6.61 9.46 -40.82
C ILE A 505 7.79 10.13 -40.10
N LEU A 506 8.35 9.46 -39.08
CA LEU A 506 9.46 10.00 -38.31
C LEU A 506 10.78 10.04 -39.10
N LYS A 507 11.02 9.09 -40.02
CA LYS A 507 12.22 9.06 -40.87
C LYS A 507 12.17 10.13 -41.97
N ASP A 508 11.04 10.35 -42.63
CA ASP A 508 10.90 11.38 -43.69
C ASP A 508 11.13 12.79 -43.15
N THR A 509 10.66 13.04 -41.93
CA THR A 509 10.71 14.36 -41.31
C THR A 509 12.00 14.64 -40.55
N ALA A 510 12.86 13.64 -40.32
CA ALA A 510 14.21 13.83 -39.80
C ALA A 510 15.26 14.15 -40.90
N LYS A 511 14.87 14.03 -42.18
CA LYS A 511 15.73 14.27 -43.35
C LYS A 511 15.56 15.69 -43.95
N LYS A 512 14.78 16.54 -43.31
CA LYS A 512 14.61 17.98 -43.62
C LYS A 512 14.97 18.78 -42.38
#